data_AF-A0A7C2S336-F1
#
_entry.id   AF-A0A7C2S336-F1
#
_cell.length_a   1.000
_cell.length_b   1.000
_cell.length_c   1.000
_cell.angle_alpha   90.00
_cell.angle_beta   90.00
_cell.angle_gamma   90.00
#
_symmetry.space_group_name_H-M   'P 1'
#
loop_
_entity.id
_entity.type
_entity.pdbx_description
1 polymer ?
#
loop_
_entity_poly.entity_id
_entity_poly.type
_entity_poly.pdbx_seq_one_letter_code
_entity_poly.pdbx_strand_id
1 'polypeptide(L)'
;MGKDHEMSLVYEYLIKSTIMKLERVAEGLKKFELNKSRISKVINNKRSREIKKQLQPTEVCPVCHSISERTAIWIENLLSDLEDEEMKELYLNSYGLCMNHFSQALETATPEAEDILIQKQAEVLRNLNSDLEEYSRKLDYRYSQEPKGKEQTAWIRAIKFFVGKEL
;
A
#
# COMPACT_ATOMS: atom_id res chain seq x y z
N MET A 1 -15.93 -25.77 -1.67
CA MET A 1 -14.61 -25.45 -2.28
C MET A 1 -14.20 -24.10 -1.73
N GLY A 2 -13.02 -24.00 -1.09
CA GLY A 2 -12.66 -22.85 -0.25
C GLY A 2 -12.21 -21.62 -1.04
N LYS A 3 -12.35 -20.43 -0.42
CA LYS A 3 -11.88 -19.13 -0.95
C LYS A 3 -10.43 -19.17 -1.45
N ASP A 4 -9.59 -20.03 -0.86
CA ASP A 4 -8.19 -20.22 -1.26
C ASP A 4 -8.04 -20.78 -2.68
N HIS A 5 -8.99 -21.61 -3.13
CA HIS A 5 -8.97 -22.18 -4.48
C HIS A 5 -9.31 -21.12 -5.53
N GLU A 6 -10.30 -20.28 -5.27
CA GLU A 6 -10.69 -19.18 -6.17
C GLU A 6 -9.57 -18.14 -6.30
N MET A 7 -8.93 -17.76 -5.18
CA MET A 7 -7.77 -16.86 -5.22
C MET A 7 -6.61 -17.46 -6.01
N SER A 8 -6.33 -18.75 -5.84
CA SER A 8 -5.28 -19.45 -6.59
C SER A 8 -5.52 -19.37 -8.11
N LEU A 9 -6.76 -19.58 -8.56
CA LEU A 9 -7.12 -19.49 -9.99
C LEU A 9 -6.92 -18.08 -10.56
N VAL A 10 -7.28 -17.04 -9.79
CA VAL A 10 -7.07 -15.64 -10.20
C VAL A 10 -5.57 -15.33 -10.33
N TYR A 11 -4.75 -15.74 -9.37
CA TYR A 11 -3.30 -15.54 -9.45
C TYR A 11 -2.66 -16.36 -10.56
N GLU A 12 -3.10 -17.59 -10.79
CA GLU A 12 -2.63 -18.41 -11.91
C GLU A 12 -2.93 -17.74 -13.25
N TYR A 13 -4.14 -17.19 -13.43
CA TYR A 13 -4.51 -16.43 -14.62
C TYR A 13 -3.63 -15.17 -14.79
N LEU A 14 -3.41 -14.39 -13.72
CA LEU A 14 -2.57 -13.20 -13.77
C LEU A 14 -1.12 -13.54 -14.14
N ILE A 15 -0.57 -14.63 -13.59
CA ILE A 15 0.77 -15.10 -13.91
C ILE A 15 0.85 -15.51 -15.38
N LYS A 16 -0.06 -16.37 -15.85
CA LYS A 16 -0.07 -16.84 -17.24
C LYS A 16 -0.21 -15.68 -18.23
N SER A 17 -1.14 -14.77 -17.99
CA SER A 17 -1.34 -13.59 -18.86
C SER A 17 -0.13 -12.66 -18.87
N THR A 18 0.57 -12.52 -17.74
CA THR A 18 1.80 -11.71 -17.64
C THR A 18 2.97 -12.36 -18.37
N ILE A 19 3.16 -13.67 -18.23
CA ILE A 19 4.17 -14.44 -18.97
C ILE A 19 3.96 -14.25 -20.48
N MET A 20 2.73 -14.44 -20.97
CA MET A 20 2.42 -14.26 -22.40
C MET A 20 2.67 -12.84 -22.92
N LYS A 21 2.51 -11.81 -22.07
CA LYS A 21 2.84 -10.42 -22.44
C LYS A 21 4.36 -10.24 -22.51
N LEU A 22 5.10 -10.75 -21.52
CA LEU A 22 6.55 -10.64 -21.47
C LEU A 22 7.23 -11.38 -22.63
N GLU A 23 6.75 -12.56 -23.00
CA GLU A 23 7.25 -13.33 -24.15
C GLU A 23 7.05 -12.56 -25.46
N ARG A 24 5.86 -11.97 -25.67
CA ARG A 24 5.58 -11.11 -26.83
C ARG A 24 6.51 -9.91 -26.90
N VAL A 25 6.76 -9.24 -25.77
CA VAL A 25 7.73 -8.14 -25.69
C VAL A 25 9.13 -8.63 -26.05
N ALA A 26 9.57 -9.77 -25.49
CA ALA A 26 10.88 -10.33 -25.77
C ALA A 26 11.07 -10.69 -27.26
N GLU A 27 10.06 -11.26 -27.91
CA GLU A 27 10.05 -11.51 -29.35
C GLU A 27 10.11 -10.23 -30.17
N GLY A 28 9.32 -9.21 -29.78
CA GLY A 28 9.34 -7.89 -30.39
C GLY A 28 10.74 -7.26 -30.33
N LEU A 29 11.44 -7.42 -29.21
CA LEU A 29 12.80 -6.89 -29.01
C LEU A 29 13.86 -7.59 -29.86
N LYS A 30 13.76 -8.91 -30.07
CA LYS A 30 14.68 -9.62 -30.99
C LYS A 30 14.64 -9.03 -32.39
N LYS A 31 13.48 -8.56 -32.86
CA LYS A 31 13.34 -7.88 -34.17
C LYS A 31 14.07 -6.52 -34.23
N PHE A 32 14.19 -5.81 -33.12
CA PHE A 32 14.95 -4.55 -33.05
C PHE A 32 16.47 -4.75 -33.06
N GLU A 33 16.98 -5.85 -32.49
CA GLU A 33 18.42 -6.12 -32.43
C GLU A 33 19.01 -6.54 -33.78
N LEU A 34 18.19 -7.06 -34.69
CA LEU A 34 18.59 -7.38 -36.07
C LEU A 34 18.79 -6.15 -36.97
N ASN A 35 18.41 -4.95 -36.50
CA ASN A 35 18.43 -3.70 -37.27
C ASN A 35 19.45 -2.68 -36.71
N LYS A 36 20.64 -3.15 -36.31
CA LYS A 36 21.72 -2.33 -35.73
C LYS A 36 22.47 -1.52 -36.80
N SER A 37 21.87 -0.42 -37.24
CA SER A 37 22.61 0.70 -37.87
C SER A 37 23.04 1.73 -36.81
N ARG A 38 24.20 2.37 -37.03
CA ARG A 38 25.06 3.12 -36.08
C ARG A 38 24.45 4.38 -35.41
N ILE A 39 23.38 4.28 -34.61
CA ILE A 39 22.87 5.42 -33.79
C ILE A 39 22.39 4.96 -32.40
N SER A 40 23.33 4.71 -31.47
CA SER A 40 23.06 3.96 -30.23
C SER A 40 22.24 4.69 -29.15
N LYS A 41 22.32 6.02 -28.99
CA LYS A 41 21.61 6.75 -27.91
C LYS A 41 20.12 6.99 -28.18
N VAL A 42 19.73 7.29 -29.43
CA VAL A 42 18.33 7.56 -29.80
C VAL A 42 17.51 6.27 -29.88
N ILE A 43 18.14 5.17 -30.31
CA ILE A 43 17.50 3.84 -30.38
C ILE A 43 17.18 3.32 -28.97
N ASN A 44 18.04 3.55 -27.98
CA ASN A 44 17.84 3.02 -26.63
C ASN A 44 16.61 3.65 -25.93
N ASN A 45 16.39 4.95 -26.11
CA ASN A 45 15.26 5.66 -25.52
C ASN A 45 13.92 5.28 -26.20
N LYS A 46 13.94 4.98 -27.51
CA LYS A 46 12.78 4.45 -28.24
C LYS A 46 12.46 3.01 -27.83
N ARG A 47 13.47 2.14 -27.69
CA ARG A 47 13.33 0.76 -27.22
C ARG A 47 12.68 0.71 -25.83
N SER A 48 13.18 1.48 -24.88
CA SER A 48 12.61 1.53 -23.52
C SER A 48 11.16 2.04 -23.48
N ARG A 49 10.79 3.01 -24.33
CA ARG A 49 9.40 3.49 -24.43
C ARG A 49 8.46 2.44 -25.03
N GLU A 50 8.90 1.74 -26.06
CA GLU A 50 8.11 0.68 -26.70
C GLU A 50 7.87 -0.50 -25.74
N ILE A 51 8.90 -0.93 -25.00
CA ILE A 51 8.77 -1.93 -23.94
C ILE A 51 7.74 -1.48 -22.91
N LYS A 52 7.88 -0.25 -22.39
CA LYS A 52 6.93 0.28 -21.40
C LYS A 52 5.51 0.31 -21.93
N LYS A 53 5.30 0.73 -23.18
CA LYS A 53 3.98 0.76 -23.82
C LYS A 53 3.35 -0.63 -23.94
N GLN A 54 4.13 -1.64 -24.33
CA GLN A 54 3.63 -3.01 -24.46
C GLN A 54 3.37 -3.71 -23.11
N LEU A 55 4.06 -3.28 -22.05
CA LEU A 55 3.85 -3.76 -20.69
C LEU A 55 2.78 -2.99 -19.91
N GLN A 56 2.29 -1.87 -20.45
CA GLN A 56 1.20 -1.15 -19.80
C GLN A 56 -0.06 -2.04 -19.75
N PRO A 57 -0.77 -2.05 -18.60
CA PRO A 57 -2.08 -2.68 -18.53
C PRO A 57 -3.00 -2.09 -19.59
N THR A 58 -3.62 -2.94 -20.40
CA THR A 58 -4.63 -2.55 -21.40
C THR A 58 -6.02 -2.40 -20.78
N GLU A 59 -6.21 -3.00 -19.60
CA GLU A 59 -7.43 -2.99 -18.82
C GLU A 59 -7.05 -2.85 -17.34
N VAL A 60 -8.00 -2.42 -16.50
CA VAL A 60 -7.80 -2.36 -15.06
C VAL A 60 -7.59 -3.79 -14.53
N CYS A 61 -6.62 -3.97 -13.63
CA CYS A 61 -6.41 -5.26 -13.00
C CYS A 61 -7.66 -5.65 -12.18
N PRO A 62 -8.33 -6.78 -12.46
CA PRO A 62 -9.56 -7.14 -11.77
C PRO A 62 -9.37 -7.35 -10.26
N VAL A 63 -8.18 -7.78 -9.83
CA VAL A 63 -7.83 -7.88 -8.41
C VAL A 63 -7.74 -6.50 -7.78
N CYS A 64 -7.03 -5.56 -8.42
CA CYS A 64 -6.92 -4.19 -7.92
C CYS A 64 -8.30 -3.50 -7.88
N HIS A 65 -9.14 -3.74 -8.88
CA HIS A 65 -10.50 -3.22 -8.91
C HIS A 65 -11.34 -3.79 -7.77
N SER A 66 -11.34 -5.12 -7.60
CA SER A 66 -12.08 -5.78 -6.51
C SER A 66 -11.62 -5.31 -5.13
N ILE A 67 -10.31 -5.10 -4.94
CA ILE A 67 -9.78 -4.51 -3.70
C ILE A 67 -10.32 -3.10 -3.52
N SER A 68 -10.26 -2.25 -4.54
CA SER A 68 -10.75 -0.88 -4.46
C SER A 68 -12.24 -0.79 -4.12
N GLU A 69 -13.08 -1.62 -4.76
CA GLU A 69 -14.52 -1.65 -4.49
C GLU A 69 -14.80 -2.10 -3.05
N ARG A 70 -14.11 -3.14 -2.57
CA ARG A 70 -14.26 -3.63 -1.20
C ARG A 70 -13.77 -2.62 -0.17
N THR A 71 -12.65 -1.95 -0.44
CA THR A 71 -12.14 -0.90 0.42
C THR A 71 -13.14 0.24 0.57
N ALA A 72 -13.77 0.68 -0.52
CA ALA A 72 -14.81 1.72 -0.46
C ALA A 72 -15.98 1.29 0.44
N ILE A 73 -16.51 0.07 0.24
CA ILE A 73 -17.61 -0.47 1.06
C ILE A 73 -17.20 -0.57 2.55
N TRP A 74 -15.97 -1.01 2.84
CA TRP A 74 -15.49 -1.12 4.22
C TRP A 74 -15.29 0.23 4.89
N ILE A 75 -14.87 1.25 4.14
CA ILE A 75 -14.78 2.62 4.64
C ILE A 75 -16.18 3.15 4.93
N GLU A 76 -17.14 2.98 4.03
CA GLU A 76 -18.53 3.39 4.25
C GLU A 76 -19.13 2.72 5.49
N ASN A 77 -18.93 1.40 5.65
CA ASN A 77 -19.38 0.68 6.83
C ASN A 77 -18.71 1.20 8.11
N LEU A 78 -17.39 1.42 8.10
CA LEU A 78 -16.69 1.99 9.25
C LEU A 78 -17.27 3.36 9.63
N LEU A 79 -17.50 4.24 8.65
CA LEU A 79 -18.06 5.57 8.91
C LEU A 79 -19.47 5.48 9.51
N SER A 80 -20.30 4.57 9.01
CA SER A 80 -21.62 4.29 9.58
C SER A 80 -21.53 3.71 10.98
N ASP A 81 -20.56 2.83 11.24
CA ASP A 81 -20.36 2.20 12.55
C ASP A 81 -19.90 3.25 13.60
N LEU A 82 -19.22 4.33 13.20
CA LEU A 82 -18.81 5.40 14.13
C LEU A 82 -20.00 6.18 14.73
N GLU A 83 -21.21 6.04 14.18
CA GLU A 83 -22.42 6.61 14.77
C GLU A 83 -22.91 5.83 16.01
N ASP A 84 -22.49 4.56 16.15
CA ASP A 84 -22.77 3.74 17.31
C ASP A 84 -21.68 3.93 18.39
N GLU A 85 -22.08 4.15 19.64
CA GLU A 85 -21.13 4.50 20.70
C GLU A 85 -20.21 3.33 21.07
N GLU A 86 -20.68 2.08 21.04
CA GLU A 86 -19.84 0.90 21.32
C GLU A 86 -18.78 0.74 20.22
N MET A 87 -19.18 0.86 18.96
CA MET A 87 -18.27 0.77 17.82
C MET A 87 -17.27 1.93 17.78
N LYS A 88 -17.71 3.14 18.12
CA LYS A 88 -16.84 4.31 18.28
C LYS A 88 -15.80 4.10 19.39
N GLU A 89 -16.18 3.56 20.54
CA GLU A 89 -15.23 3.23 21.62
C GLU A 89 -14.21 2.18 21.17
N LEU A 90 -14.64 1.15 20.44
CA LEU A 90 -13.73 0.15 19.88
C LEU A 90 -12.74 0.78 18.88
N TYR A 91 -13.21 1.66 18.01
CA TYR A 91 -12.36 2.40 17.08
C TYR A 91 -11.35 3.29 17.82
N LEU A 92 -11.79 4.03 18.83
CA LEU A 92 -10.93 4.90 19.64
C LEU A 92 -9.87 4.12 20.42
N ASN A 93 -10.08 2.84 20.71
CA ASN A 93 -9.08 1.97 21.33
C ASN A 93 -8.17 1.24 20.33
N SER A 94 -8.40 1.40 19.02
CA SER A 94 -7.62 0.77 17.96
C SER A 94 -6.34 1.54 17.60
N TYR A 95 -5.61 1.07 16.58
CA TYR A 95 -4.49 1.80 15.96
C TYR A 95 -4.93 2.83 14.90
N GLY A 96 -6.23 3.06 14.74
CA GLY A 96 -6.77 3.92 13.69
C GLY A 96 -6.57 3.33 12.29
N LEU A 97 -6.64 4.20 11.28
CA LEU A 97 -6.47 3.81 9.89
C LEU A 97 -5.02 4.00 9.44
N CYS A 98 -4.56 3.22 8.47
CA CYS A 98 -3.32 3.59 7.76
C CYS A 98 -3.54 4.92 7.01
N MET A 99 -2.47 5.65 6.71
CA MET A 99 -2.61 6.98 6.10
C MET A 99 -3.37 6.99 4.76
N ASN A 100 -3.26 5.91 3.98
CA ASN A 100 -4.00 5.76 2.72
C ASN A 100 -5.52 5.64 2.96
N HIS A 101 -5.95 4.77 3.88
CA HIS A 101 -7.36 4.59 4.19
C HIS A 101 -7.93 5.76 4.99
N PHE A 102 -7.12 6.43 5.83
CA PHE A 102 -7.51 7.66 6.50
C PHE A 102 -7.87 8.75 5.48
N SER A 103 -7.02 8.97 4.47
CA SER A 103 -7.30 9.94 3.41
C SER A 103 -8.59 9.60 2.65
N GLN A 104 -8.80 8.32 2.31
CA GLN A 104 -10.02 7.88 1.61
C GLN A 104 -11.27 8.02 2.47
N ALA A 105 -11.18 7.74 3.77
CA ALA A 105 -12.32 7.89 4.68
C ALA A 105 -12.77 9.35 4.82
N LEU A 106 -11.83 10.29 4.85
CA LEU A 106 -12.15 11.71 4.90
C LEU A 106 -12.85 12.24 3.62
N GLU A 107 -12.79 11.52 2.49
CA GLU A 107 -13.48 11.96 1.27
C GLU A 107 -15.01 11.85 1.39
N THR A 108 -15.51 10.98 2.27
CA THR A 108 -16.94 10.66 2.40
C THR A 108 -17.45 10.74 3.84
N ALA A 109 -16.60 11.10 4.80
CA ALA A 109 -16.96 11.22 6.21
C ALA A 109 -17.94 12.37 6.46
N THR A 110 -18.81 12.19 7.46
CA THR A 110 -19.57 13.30 8.06
C THR A 110 -18.66 14.16 8.93
N PRO A 111 -18.98 15.43 9.21
CA PRO A 111 -18.16 16.28 10.08
C PRO A 111 -17.87 15.65 11.45
N GLU A 112 -18.85 14.96 12.04
CA GLU A 112 -18.70 14.26 13.32
C GLU A 112 -17.71 13.09 13.21
N ALA A 113 -17.80 12.30 12.13
CA ALA A 113 -16.85 11.21 11.87
C ALA A 113 -15.45 11.75 11.55
N GLU A 114 -15.33 12.84 10.79
CA GLU A 114 -14.06 13.51 10.50
C GLU A 114 -13.34 13.90 11.79
N ASP A 115 -14.03 14.52 12.74
CA ASP A 115 -13.46 14.91 14.03
C ASP A 115 -12.93 13.70 14.81
N ILE A 116 -13.70 12.61 14.86
CA ILE A 116 -13.29 11.35 15.52
C ILE A 116 -12.04 10.78 14.84
N LEU A 117 -12.07 10.67 13.51
CA LEU A 117 -10.96 10.13 12.72
C LEU A 117 -9.69 10.97 12.92
N ILE A 118 -9.78 12.30 12.80
CA ILE A 118 -8.64 13.22 12.94
C ILE A 118 -8.05 13.14 14.34
N GLN A 119 -8.90 13.18 15.38
CA GLN A 119 -8.44 13.10 16.77
C GLN A 119 -7.69 11.79 17.02
N LYS A 120 -8.25 10.66 16.58
CA LYS A 120 -7.63 9.35 16.75
C LYS A 120 -6.32 9.24 15.96
N GLN A 121 -6.31 9.66 14.71
CA GLN A 121 -5.13 9.60 13.85
C GLN A 121 -3.98 10.45 14.42
N ALA A 122 -4.29 11.63 14.93
CA ALA A 122 -3.31 12.52 15.54
C ALA A 122 -2.75 11.94 16.85
N GLU A 123 -3.58 11.27 17.66
CA GLU A 123 -3.13 10.55 18.86
C GLU A 123 -2.13 9.44 18.51
N VAL A 124 -2.47 8.59 17.54
CA VAL A 124 -1.61 7.48 17.10
C VAL A 124 -0.28 8.00 16.57
N LEU A 125 -0.29 9.04 15.75
CA LEU A 125 0.93 9.65 15.20
C LEU A 125 1.80 10.30 16.29
N ARG A 126 1.21 10.95 17.29
CA ARG A 126 1.95 11.50 18.44
C ARG A 126 2.64 10.40 19.23
N ASN A 127 1.92 9.32 19.53
CA ASN A 127 2.47 8.17 20.24
C ASN A 127 3.61 7.50 19.46
N LEU A 128 3.43 7.34 18.16
CA LEU A 128 4.45 6.78 17.27
C LEU A 128 5.68 7.68 17.17
N ASN A 129 5.51 9.00 17.10
CA ASN A 129 6.61 9.94 17.09
C ASN A 129 7.42 9.88 18.40
N SER A 130 6.74 9.83 19.55
CA SER A 130 7.41 9.67 20.85
C SER A 130 8.21 8.37 20.93
N ASP A 131 7.65 7.26 20.43
CA ASP A 131 8.38 5.99 20.36
C ASP A 131 9.60 6.09 19.42
N LEU A 132 9.53 6.84 18.32
CA LEU A 132 10.67 7.06 17.41
C LEU A 132 11.75 7.94 18.04
N GLU A 133 11.37 8.99 18.77
CA GLU A 133 12.29 9.85 19.51
C GLU A 133 13.04 9.05 20.58
N GLU A 134 12.33 8.20 21.32
CA GLU A 134 12.92 7.32 22.33
C GLU A 134 13.84 6.26 21.70
N TYR A 135 13.45 5.71 20.55
CA TYR A 135 14.32 4.82 19.77
C TYR A 135 15.61 5.53 19.37
N SER A 136 15.51 6.74 18.82
CA SER A 136 16.68 7.54 18.42
C SER A 136 17.57 7.90 19.61
N ARG A 137 16.98 8.25 20.76
CA ARG A 137 17.72 8.57 21.99
C ARG A 137 18.54 7.38 22.47
N LYS A 138 17.93 6.18 22.52
CA LYS A 138 18.57 4.95 23.00
C LYS A 138 19.59 4.34 22.03
N LEU A 139 19.69 4.84 20.80
CA LEU A 139 20.79 4.49 19.91
C LEU A 139 22.11 5.15 20.30
N ASP A 140 22.08 6.26 21.05
CA ASP A 140 23.29 6.88 21.59
C ASP A 140 23.93 5.94 22.63
N TYR A 141 25.23 5.65 22.45
CA TYR A 141 26.01 4.75 23.30
C TYR A 141 25.94 5.10 24.79
N ARG A 142 25.70 6.37 25.12
CA ARG A 142 25.55 6.86 26.50
C ARG A 142 24.37 6.20 27.24
N TYR A 143 23.35 5.77 26.50
CA TYR A 143 22.17 5.11 27.03
C TYR A 143 22.17 3.60 26.76
N SER A 144 23.33 3.02 26.39
CA SER A 144 23.46 1.59 26.06
C SER A 144 23.10 0.63 27.19
N GLN A 145 23.12 1.10 28.44
CA GLN A 145 22.77 0.30 29.63
C GLN A 145 21.28 0.37 29.98
N GLU A 146 20.51 1.26 29.34
CA GLU A 146 19.06 1.32 29.56
C GLU A 146 18.36 0.13 28.89
N PRO A 147 17.29 -0.40 29.51
CA PRO A 147 16.50 -1.46 28.90
C PRO A 147 15.80 -0.98 27.64
N LYS A 148 15.84 -1.82 26.62
CA LYS A 148 15.09 -1.67 25.38
C LYS A 148 13.63 -2.06 25.60
N GLY A 149 12.69 -1.34 24.98
CA GLY A 149 11.26 -1.56 25.08
C GLY A 149 10.55 -1.52 23.72
N LYS A 150 9.28 -1.06 23.74
CA LYS A 150 8.42 -0.98 22.54
C LYS A 150 8.95 -0.04 21.45
N GLU A 151 9.87 0.86 21.79
CA GLU A 151 10.48 1.79 20.84
C GLU A 151 11.30 1.06 19.78
N GLN A 152 11.81 -0.14 20.06
CA GLN A 152 12.66 -0.90 19.12
C GLN A 152 11.95 -1.24 17.80
N THR A 153 10.62 -1.30 17.80
CA THR A 153 9.80 -1.58 16.61
C THR A 153 9.10 -0.33 16.07
N ALA A 154 9.37 0.86 16.62
CA ALA A 154 8.69 2.10 16.26
C ALA A 154 8.83 2.43 14.77
N TRP A 155 10.03 2.27 14.20
CA TRP A 155 10.27 2.50 12.76
C TRP A 155 9.50 1.52 11.86
N ILE A 156 9.36 0.26 12.28
CA ILE A 156 8.55 -0.74 11.53
C ILE A 156 7.08 -0.37 11.60
N ARG A 157 6.57 -0.02 12.79
CA ARG A 157 5.18 0.43 12.98
C ARG A 157 4.89 1.67 12.16
N ALA A 158 5.82 2.62 12.10
CA ALA A 158 5.70 3.81 11.26
C ALA A 158 5.59 3.45 9.78
N ILE A 159 6.49 2.62 9.26
CA ILE A 159 6.42 2.17 7.87
C ILE A 159 5.07 1.50 7.60
N LYS A 160 4.68 0.53 8.42
CA LYS A 160 3.40 -0.19 8.29
C LYS A 160 2.20 0.75 8.26
N PHE A 161 2.18 1.76 9.14
CA PHE A 161 1.13 2.77 9.23
C PHE A 161 1.02 3.63 7.97
N PHE A 162 2.15 4.05 7.39
CA PHE A 162 2.15 4.86 6.17
C PHE A 162 1.89 4.04 4.90
N VAL A 163 2.34 2.79 4.83
CA VAL A 163 2.18 1.93 3.63
C VAL A 163 0.91 1.08 3.65
N GLY A 164 0.21 0.99 4.78
CA GLY A 164 -0.99 0.17 4.93
C GLY A 164 -0.72 -1.34 4.94
N LYS A 165 0.42 -1.77 5.49
CA LYS A 165 0.67 -3.19 5.77
C LYS A 165 0.22 -3.52 7.19
N GLU A 166 -0.32 -4.73 7.40
CA GLU A 166 -0.81 -5.23 8.70
C GLU A 166 0.09 -4.76 9.86
N LEU A 167 -0.50 -3.99 10.80
CA LEU A 167 0.18 -3.43 11.97
C LEU A 167 0.53 -4.51 12.98
#